data_AF-A0A3N5XA96-F1
#
_entry.id   AF-A0A3N5XA96-F1
#
_cell.length_a   1.000
_cell.length_b   1.000
_cell.length_c   1.000
_cell.angle_alpha   90.00
_cell.angle_beta   90.00
_cell.angle_gamma   90.00
#
_symmetry.space_group_name_H-M   'P 1'
#
loop_
_entity.id
_entity.type
_entity.pdbx_description
1 polymer ?
#
loop_
_entity_poly.entity_id
_entity_poly.type
_entity_poly.pdbx_seq_one_letter_code
_entity_poly.pdbx_strand_id
1 'polypeptide(L)'
;MTLSIILTPRGHLQIVEGGDPPDVAPGTAERLAAAFDAGTGEGLLQLGAGEVGTPLPASLSYWRDFAARFVTTLCTLSGLDQPATSVDVPRPQTDELEATAEAAPPMTGAEYLTAETLATLWAAIGTAFNAKLAGAGGSVQGCLKSFSPAWNLVVRVHFHLAENRKDAEAPFAFLATYTDRLSAQAKPQHIPLGQALKAYAGAANKQRLLSLLLPVQLAAEKCPWLKAMVEEGEVFHPLRWTPAEALALLRDIPALEQSGVIVRVPASWKGGRPPRPRVTGTVGVRPPAAGLGVEALVDFQMSVTLDGETLTDAEIRALLSPSDGLAFLRGRWVEVDSERLGRMVDEFTRVERTAATHGITFAEAARLLAAADLSGEAAANPDERDWA
;
A
#
# COMPACT_ATOMS: atom_id res chain seq x y z
N MET A 1 29.66 -18.77 10.24
CA MET A 1 30.74 -18.23 11.10
C MET A 1 30.05 -17.69 12.34
N THR A 2 30.55 -18.01 13.53
CA THR A 2 30.02 -17.44 14.76
C THR A 2 30.63 -16.06 14.97
N LEU A 3 29.78 -15.09 15.21
CA LEU A 3 30.17 -13.70 15.49
C LEU A 3 29.58 -13.28 16.82
N SER A 4 30.34 -12.49 17.57
CA SER A 4 29.86 -11.80 18.74
C SER A 4 30.23 -10.33 18.65
N ILE A 5 29.62 -9.53 19.52
CA ILE A 5 29.84 -8.10 19.62
C ILE A 5 30.18 -7.79 21.07
N ILE A 6 31.27 -7.05 21.26
CA ILE A 6 31.76 -6.65 22.57
C ILE A 6 31.54 -5.15 22.77
N LEU A 7 31.15 -4.76 23.99
CA LEU A 7 31.13 -3.37 24.42
C LEU A 7 32.41 -3.08 25.21
N THR A 8 33.23 -2.16 24.70
CA THR A 8 34.47 -1.78 25.38
C THR A 8 34.18 -0.84 26.57
N PRO A 9 35.11 -0.70 27.54
CA PRO A 9 34.97 0.26 28.65
C PRO A 9 34.84 1.72 28.20
N ARG A 10 35.21 2.03 26.95
CA ARG A 10 35.06 3.35 26.33
C ARG A 10 33.71 3.55 25.64
N GLY A 11 32.82 2.57 25.67
CA GLY A 11 31.51 2.63 25.04
C GLY A 11 31.50 2.34 23.53
N HIS A 12 32.60 1.82 22.98
CA HIS A 12 32.66 1.40 21.57
C HIS A 12 32.25 -0.05 21.41
N LEU A 13 31.54 -0.35 20.32
CA LEU A 13 31.20 -1.70 19.91
C LEU A 13 32.17 -2.20 18.85
N GLN A 14 32.58 -3.47 19.00
CA GLN A 14 33.45 -4.16 18.06
C GLN A 14 32.94 -5.57 17.81
N ILE A 15 33.06 -6.04 16.56
CA ILE A 15 32.76 -7.42 16.21
C ILE A 15 34.00 -8.27 16.46
N VAL A 16 33.79 -9.44 17.05
CA VAL A 16 34.82 -10.46 17.26
C VAL A 16 34.35 -11.77 16.66
N GLU A 17 35.30 -12.54 16.14
CA GLU A 17 35.04 -13.92 15.75
C GLU A 17 34.84 -14.78 17.00
N GLY A 18 33.87 -15.68 16.93
CA GLY A 18 33.43 -16.49 18.06
C GLY A 18 32.18 -15.93 18.71
N GLY A 19 31.33 -16.82 19.21
CA GLY A 19 30.04 -16.47 19.79
C GLY A 19 29.06 -17.64 19.81
N ASP A 20 27.89 -17.39 20.37
CA ASP A 20 26.79 -18.35 20.41
C ASP A 20 26.15 -18.52 19.01
N PRO A 21 25.51 -19.67 18.73
CA PRO A 21 24.73 -19.86 17.51
C PRO A 21 23.56 -18.85 17.40
N PRO A 22 23.01 -18.60 16.19
CA PRO A 22 23.27 -19.27 14.92
C PRO A 22 24.51 -18.76 14.17
N ASP A 23 25.00 -19.58 13.25
CA ASP A 23 26.02 -19.17 12.28
C ASP A 23 25.54 -18.02 11.40
N VAL A 24 26.34 -16.97 11.31
CA VAL A 24 26.13 -15.86 10.39
C VAL A 24 26.69 -16.24 9.01
N ALA A 25 25.93 -15.91 7.97
CA ALA A 25 26.35 -16.12 6.58
C ALA A 25 27.63 -15.31 6.28
N PRO A 26 28.62 -15.85 5.54
CA PRO A 26 29.90 -15.18 5.30
C PRO A 26 29.77 -13.76 4.73
N GLY A 27 28.87 -13.56 3.75
CA GLY A 27 28.65 -12.23 3.18
C GLY A 27 28.05 -11.22 4.16
N THR A 28 27.25 -11.65 5.13
CA THR A 28 26.78 -10.76 6.21
C THR A 28 27.89 -10.47 7.20
N ALA A 29 28.71 -11.47 7.54
CA ALA A 29 29.85 -11.30 8.44
C ALA A 29 30.85 -10.26 7.92
N GLU A 30 31.22 -10.35 6.63
CA GLU A 30 32.12 -9.39 5.98
C GLU A 30 31.56 -7.97 5.95
N ARG A 31 30.27 -7.80 5.61
CA ARG A 31 29.62 -6.49 5.62
C ARG A 31 29.58 -5.87 7.01
N LEU A 32 29.27 -6.67 8.02
CA LEU A 32 29.24 -6.22 9.40
C LEU A 32 30.64 -5.84 9.88
N ALA A 33 31.66 -6.68 9.65
CA ALA A 33 33.04 -6.37 9.99
C ALA A 33 33.50 -5.04 9.37
N ALA A 34 33.30 -4.86 8.06
CA ALA A 34 33.65 -3.62 7.35
C ALA A 34 32.90 -2.39 7.89
N ALA A 35 31.64 -2.54 8.30
CA ALA A 35 30.85 -1.44 8.86
C ALA A 35 31.35 -1.05 10.27
N PHE A 36 31.68 -2.02 11.12
CA PHE A 36 32.21 -1.76 12.46
C PHE A 36 33.66 -1.23 12.43
N ASP A 37 34.45 -1.60 11.41
CA ASP A 37 35.78 -1.02 11.17
C ASP A 37 35.71 0.47 10.77
N ALA A 38 34.66 0.87 10.04
CA ALA A 38 34.41 2.27 9.70
C ALA A 38 33.96 3.09 10.93
N GLY A 39 33.29 2.45 11.90
CA GLY A 39 32.93 3.05 13.17
C GLY A 39 31.73 2.37 13.83
N THR A 40 31.55 2.62 15.13
CA THR A 40 30.42 2.05 15.89
C THR A 40 29.07 2.53 15.35
N GLY A 41 28.95 3.79 14.91
CA GLY A 41 27.73 4.32 14.31
C GLY A 41 27.35 3.62 13.01
N GLU A 42 28.31 3.49 12.08
CA GLU A 42 28.18 2.74 10.83
C GLU A 42 27.81 1.28 11.04
N GLY A 43 28.48 0.60 11.98
CA GLY A 43 28.21 -0.78 12.34
C GLY A 43 26.78 -0.97 12.85
N LEU A 44 26.35 -0.13 13.79
CA LEU A 44 24.97 -0.15 14.31
C LEU A 44 23.94 0.18 13.22
N LEU A 45 24.23 1.15 12.35
CA LEU A 45 23.34 1.50 11.26
C LEU A 45 23.20 0.36 10.24
N GLN A 46 24.30 -0.31 9.86
CA GLN A 46 24.26 -1.50 8.99
C GLN A 46 23.47 -2.63 9.64
N LEU A 47 23.68 -2.87 10.93
CA LEU A 47 23.00 -3.90 11.69
C LEU A 47 21.48 -3.61 11.73
N GLY A 48 21.09 -2.40 12.15
CA GLY A 48 19.71 -1.98 12.30
C GLY A 48 18.96 -1.82 10.98
N ALA A 49 19.59 -1.23 9.95
CA ALA A 49 18.93 -0.94 8.67
C ALA A 49 19.12 -2.04 7.62
N GLY A 50 20.31 -2.67 7.56
CA GLY A 50 20.67 -3.61 6.50
C GLY A 50 20.36 -5.06 6.81
N GLU A 51 20.47 -5.49 8.08
CA GLU A 51 20.36 -6.90 8.48
C GLU A 51 19.03 -7.21 9.19
N VAL A 52 17.96 -6.51 8.81
CA VAL A 52 16.61 -6.75 9.33
C VAL A 52 16.14 -8.14 8.90
N GLY A 53 15.75 -8.98 9.87
CA GLY A 53 15.26 -10.33 9.60
C GLY A 53 16.36 -11.35 9.37
N THR A 54 17.63 -10.95 9.38
CA THR A 54 18.76 -11.87 9.32
C THR A 54 18.86 -12.65 10.65
N PRO A 55 19.02 -13.98 10.63
CA PRO A 55 19.25 -14.76 11.84
C PRO A 55 20.63 -14.41 12.40
N LEU A 56 20.65 -13.82 13.59
CA LEU A 56 21.86 -13.34 14.27
C LEU A 56 21.92 -13.90 15.70
N PRO A 57 23.12 -14.12 16.26
CA PRO A 57 23.33 -14.39 17.69
C PRO A 57 22.64 -13.37 18.60
N ALA A 58 22.35 -13.74 19.85
CA ALA A 58 21.55 -12.93 20.77
C ALA A 58 22.11 -11.51 21.00
N SER A 59 23.43 -11.38 21.18
CA SER A 59 24.10 -10.09 21.36
C SER A 59 23.93 -9.19 20.12
N LEU A 60 24.16 -9.73 18.92
CA LEU A 60 23.94 -9.02 17.66
C LEU A 60 22.46 -8.69 17.42
N SER A 61 21.54 -9.58 17.76
CA SER A 61 20.10 -9.32 17.68
C SER A 61 19.66 -8.18 18.59
N TYR A 62 20.19 -8.11 19.82
CA TYR A 62 19.92 -7.02 20.75
C TYR A 62 20.34 -5.65 20.16
N TRP A 63 21.56 -5.55 19.65
CA TRP A 63 22.05 -4.32 19.03
C TRP A 63 21.33 -3.99 17.72
N ARG A 64 20.91 -5.01 16.95
CA ARG A 64 20.09 -4.83 15.75
C ARG A 64 18.77 -4.17 16.13
N ASP A 65 18.11 -4.69 17.16
CA ASP A 65 16.79 -4.21 17.58
C ASP A 65 16.89 -2.78 18.16
N PHE A 66 17.97 -2.47 18.89
CA PHE A 66 18.28 -1.11 19.33
C PHE A 66 18.44 -0.14 18.14
N ALA A 67 19.26 -0.48 17.16
CA ALA A 67 19.45 0.35 15.97
C ALA A 67 18.20 0.40 15.06
N ALA A 68 17.41 -0.68 14.98
CA ALA A 68 16.16 -0.70 14.24
C ALA A 68 15.13 0.27 14.84
N ARG A 69 15.13 0.51 16.17
CA ARG A 69 14.31 1.56 16.81
C ARG A 69 14.72 2.97 16.36
N PHE A 70 16.02 3.20 16.18
CA PHE A 70 16.53 4.46 15.61
C PHE A 70 15.98 4.65 14.19
N VAL A 71 16.16 3.65 13.32
CA VAL A 71 15.70 3.70 11.92
C VAL A 71 14.18 3.85 11.84
N THR A 72 13.43 3.18 12.71
CA THR A 72 11.97 3.32 12.78
C THR A 72 11.58 4.76 13.16
N THR A 73 12.24 5.36 14.15
CA THR A 73 11.99 6.76 14.55
C THR A 73 12.33 7.71 13.40
N LEU A 74 13.44 7.46 12.70
CA LEU A 74 13.83 8.19 11.50
C LEU A 74 12.74 8.11 10.42
N CYS A 75 12.18 6.92 10.13
CA CYS A 75 11.07 6.77 9.20
C CYS A 75 9.83 7.58 9.61
N THR A 76 9.53 7.66 10.92
CA THR A 76 8.39 8.47 11.39
C THR A 76 8.60 9.96 11.17
N LEU A 77 9.83 10.45 11.32
CA LEU A 77 10.13 11.89 11.23
C LEU A 77 10.30 12.36 9.79
N SER A 78 10.78 11.48 8.92
CA SER A 78 11.12 11.79 7.53
C SER A 78 9.90 11.80 6.63
N GLY A 79 8.78 12.33 7.13
CA GLY A 79 7.52 12.44 6.43
C GLY A 79 7.70 13.12 5.09
N LEU A 80 7.60 12.32 4.04
CA LEU A 80 7.73 12.67 2.62
C LEU A 80 9.12 13.12 2.20
N ASP A 81 9.41 12.80 0.93
CA ASP A 81 10.68 12.82 0.19
C ASP A 81 11.32 14.23 0.04
N GLN A 82 11.30 15.03 1.11
CA GLN A 82 11.95 16.33 1.14
C GLN A 82 13.46 16.12 1.25
N PRO A 83 14.25 16.79 0.39
CA PRO A 83 15.69 16.75 0.51
C PRO A 83 16.10 17.35 1.85
N ALA A 84 16.66 16.53 2.72
CA ALA A 84 17.16 16.95 4.02
C ALA A 84 18.70 16.86 4.01
N THR A 85 19.36 17.94 4.42
CA THR A 85 20.82 17.95 4.58
C THR A 85 21.25 17.28 5.88
N SER A 86 20.35 17.20 6.86
CA SER A 86 20.55 16.55 8.15
C SER A 86 19.18 16.20 8.75
N VAL A 87 19.08 15.04 9.39
CA VAL A 87 17.92 14.65 10.20
C VAL A 87 18.35 14.52 11.64
N ASP A 88 17.67 15.24 12.52
CA ASP A 88 17.84 15.10 13.97
C ASP A 88 16.80 14.13 14.50
N VAL A 89 17.26 12.96 14.97
CA VAL A 89 16.40 11.94 15.54
C VAL A 89 16.41 12.13 17.06
N PRO A 90 15.25 12.47 17.67
CA PRO A 90 15.17 12.76 19.09
C PRO A 90 15.60 11.54 19.88
N ARG A 91 16.42 11.79 20.91
CA ARG A 91 16.88 10.77 21.84
C ARG A 91 15.66 10.17 22.57
N PRO A 92 15.62 8.83 22.78
CA PRO A 92 14.63 8.21 23.64
C PRO A 92 14.71 8.77 25.06
N GLN A 93 13.58 8.71 25.78
CA GLN A 93 13.54 9.14 27.18
C GLN A 93 14.49 8.28 28.05
N THR A 94 15.00 8.85 29.13
CA THR A 94 16.02 8.19 29.97
C THR A 94 15.51 6.86 30.54
N ASP A 95 14.26 6.80 30.96
CA ASP A 95 13.57 5.58 31.44
C ASP A 95 13.49 4.50 30.36
N GLU A 96 13.21 4.86 29.10
CA GLU A 96 13.24 3.92 27.98
C GLU A 96 14.66 3.36 27.76
N LEU A 97 15.70 4.18 27.93
CA LEU A 97 17.10 3.76 27.78
C LEU A 97 17.55 2.87 28.94
N GLU A 98 17.14 3.17 30.17
CA GLU A 98 17.40 2.35 31.34
C GLU A 98 16.77 0.96 31.18
N ALA A 99 15.50 0.88 30.81
CA ALA A 99 14.82 -0.38 30.53
C ALA A 99 15.49 -1.16 29.38
N THR A 100 16.02 -0.45 28.37
CA THR A 100 16.75 -1.08 27.26
C THR A 100 18.08 -1.66 27.73
N ALA A 101 18.80 -0.98 28.63
CA ALA A 101 20.05 -1.47 29.21
C ALA A 101 19.83 -2.72 30.08
N GLU A 102 18.77 -2.74 30.89
CA GLU A 102 18.41 -3.88 31.75
C GLU A 102 18.01 -5.13 30.96
N ALA A 103 17.43 -4.94 29.76
CA ALA A 103 17.00 -6.04 28.89
C ALA A 103 18.14 -6.69 28.09
N ALA A 104 19.40 -6.27 28.29
CA ALA A 104 20.52 -6.79 27.52
C ALA A 104 20.78 -8.29 27.82
N PRO A 105 21.01 -9.11 26.79
CA PRO A 105 21.41 -10.50 26.99
C PRO A 105 22.82 -10.56 27.59
N PRO A 106 23.23 -11.71 28.17
CA PRO A 106 24.61 -11.92 28.58
C PRO A 106 25.56 -11.67 27.40
N MET A 107 26.43 -10.67 27.54
CA MET A 107 27.41 -10.30 26.53
C MET A 107 28.65 -9.66 27.18
N THR A 108 29.78 -9.72 26.49
CA THR A 108 31.01 -9.12 26.97
C THR A 108 30.89 -7.59 27.00
N GLY A 109 31.10 -7.01 28.18
CA GLY A 109 30.99 -5.57 28.39
C GLY A 109 29.59 -5.09 28.73
N ALA A 110 28.63 -5.99 29.03
CA ALA A 110 27.31 -5.61 29.50
C ALA A 110 27.34 -4.72 30.75
N GLU A 111 28.38 -4.82 31.58
CA GLU A 111 28.62 -3.97 32.75
C GLU A 111 28.86 -2.49 32.42
N TYR A 112 29.23 -2.18 31.17
CA TYR A 112 29.42 -0.80 30.68
C TYR A 112 28.16 -0.24 30.02
N LEU A 113 27.10 -1.04 29.91
CA LEU A 113 25.86 -0.65 29.28
C LEU A 113 25.01 0.18 30.24
N THR A 114 24.96 1.48 29.99
CA THR A 114 24.17 2.43 30.76
C THR A 114 23.26 3.22 29.83
N ALA A 115 22.27 3.93 30.39
CA ALA A 115 21.45 4.86 29.62
C ALA A 115 22.26 5.98 28.97
N GLU A 116 23.40 6.36 29.55
CA GLU A 116 24.35 7.32 28.97
C GLU A 116 25.09 6.71 27.79
N THR A 117 25.64 5.50 27.93
CA THR A 117 26.29 4.77 26.85
C THR A 117 25.35 4.59 25.66
N LEU A 118 24.11 4.16 25.90
CA LEU A 118 23.09 3.99 24.85
C LEU A 118 22.77 5.31 24.16
N ALA A 119 22.76 6.43 24.87
CA ALA A 119 22.51 7.73 24.26
C ALA A 119 23.66 8.20 23.36
N THR A 120 24.90 7.96 23.77
CA THR A 120 26.08 8.21 22.93
C THR A 120 26.03 7.36 21.68
N LEU A 121 25.67 6.08 21.80
CA LEU A 121 25.49 5.18 20.66
C LEU A 121 24.34 5.64 19.75
N TRP A 122 23.22 6.10 20.31
CA TRP A 122 22.11 6.66 19.54
C TRP A 122 22.54 7.87 18.70
N ALA A 123 23.30 8.79 19.31
CA ALA A 123 23.86 9.95 18.60
C ALA A 123 24.85 9.53 17.51
N ALA A 124 25.69 8.52 17.77
CA ALA A 124 26.63 7.99 16.79
C ALA A 124 25.93 7.40 15.55
N ILE A 125 24.79 6.71 15.73
CA ILE A 125 23.95 6.25 14.60
C ILE A 125 23.46 7.45 13.78
N GLY A 126 23.01 8.52 14.44
CA GLY A 126 22.56 9.74 13.76
C GLY A 126 23.67 10.43 12.96
N THR A 127 24.88 10.52 13.51
CA THR A 127 26.04 11.05 12.79
C THR A 127 26.38 10.21 11.55
N ALA A 128 26.42 8.88 11.70
CA ALA A 128 26.65 7.94 10.59
C ALA A 128 25.59 8.08 9.50
N PHE A 129 24.32 8.17 9.89
CA PHE A 129 23.21 8.33 8.96
C PHE A 129 23.31 9.65 8.17
N ASN A 130 23.57 10.76 8.85
CA ASN A 130 23.70 12.08 8.21
C ASN A 130 24.90 12.16 7.27
N ALA A 131 26.01 11.50 7.58
CA ALA A 131 27.16 11.40 6.67
C ALA A 131 26.79 10.65 5.37
N LYS A 132 26.03 9.55 5.47
CA LYS A 132 25.53 8.82 4.30
C LYS A 132 24.47 9.59 3.52
N LEU A 133 23.59 10.31 4.21
CA LEU A 133 22.55 11.15 3.59
C LEU A 133 23.18 12.26 2.72
N ALA A 134 24.23 12.90 3.22
CA ALA A 134 24.99 13.89 2.47
C ALA A 134 25.65 13.29 1.20
N GLY A 135 26.14 12.05 1.27
CA GLY A 135 26.66 11.33 0.11
C GLY A 135 25.60 10.87 -0.89
N ALA A 136 24.35 10.68 -0.45
CA ALA A 136 23.23 10.16 -1.26
C ALA A 136 22.34 11.25 -1.89
N GLY A 137 22.74 12.52 -1.85
CA GLY A 137 21.98 13.63 -2.44
C GLY A 137 20.72 14.04 -1.66
N GLY A 138 20.62 13.68 -0.38
CA GLY A 138 19.62 14.22 0.56
C GLY A 138 18.27 13.50 0.62
N SER A 139 18.02 12.42 -0.15
CA SER A 139 16.80 11.61 0.02
C SER A 139 16.97 10.59 1.14
N VAL A 140 16.21 10.77 2.22
CA VAL A 140 16.16 9.82 3.35
C VAL A 140 15.61 8.47 2.91
N GLN A 141 14.54 8.44 2.09
CA GLN A 141 14.01 7.18 1.55
C GLN A 141 15.01 6.50 0.62
N GLY A 142 15.71 7.26 -0.24
CA GLY A 142 16.77 6.72 -1.09
C GLY A 142 17.88 6.05 -0.28
N CYS A 143 18.32 6.71 0.81
CA CYS A 143 19.32 6.17 1.73
C CYS A 143 18.81 4.87 2.41
N LEU A 144 17.59 4.87 2.96
CA LEU A 144 17.01 3.70 3.62
C LEU A 144 16.80 2.51 2.66
N LYS A 145 16.39 2.79 1.42
CA LYS A 145 16.25 1.77 0.36
C LYS A 145 17.57 1.11 0.02
N SER A 146 18.69 1.82 0.13
CA SER A 146 20.02 1.26 -0.11
C SER A 146 20.42 0.21 0.93
N PHE A 147 19.89 0.31 2.16
CA PHE A 147 20.13 -0.66 3.22
C PHE A 147 19.20 -1.88 3.12
N SER A 148 17.89 -1.65 3.00
CA SER A 148 16.92 -2.73 2.79
C SER A 148 15.64 -2.21 2.16
N PRO A 149 15.09 -2.91 1.15
CA PRO A 149 13.76 -2.61 0.60
C PRO A 149 12.64 -2.66 1.65
N ALA A 150 12.85 -3.36 2.78
CA ALA A 150 11.87 -3.51 3.85
C ALA A 150 11.50 -2.17 4.52
N TRP A 151 12.39 -1.18 4.51
CA TRP A 151 12.13 0.13 5.12
C TRP A 151 11.10 0.98 4.36
N ASN A 152 10.81 0.63 3.10
CA ASN A 152 9.67 1.23 2.40
C ASN A 152 8.32 0.88 3.05
N LEU A 153 8.26 -0.17 3.87
CA LEU A 153 7.05 -0.69 4.52
C LEU A 153 6.89 -0.21 5.97
N VAL A 154 7.91 0.41 6.57
CA VAL A 154 7.91 0.79 7.99
C VAL A 154 7.44 2.22 8.12
N VAL A 155 6.38 2.40 8.92
CA VAL A 155 5.61 3.64 9.08
C VAL A 155 4.75 4.00 7.88
N ARG A 156 3.85 3.09 7.50
CA ARG A 156 2.70 3.45 6.65
C ARG A 156 1.40 3.14 7.37
N VAL A 157 0.50 4.11 7.34
CA VAL A 157 -0.90 3.88 7.68
C VAL A 157 -1.51 3.07 6.55
N HIS A 158 -2.24 2.03 6.93
CA HIS A 158 -2.94 1.14 6.02
C HIS A 158 -4.44 1.27 6.26
N PHE A 159 -5.18 1.54 5.19
CA PHE A 159 -6.62 1.45 5.17
C PHE A 159 -7.01 0.09 4.61
N HIS A 160 -7.79 -0.67 5.36
CA HIS A 160 -8.28 -1.97 4.96
C HIS A 160 -9.75 -1.86 4.64
N LEU A 161 -10.13 -2.34 3.46
CA LEU A 161 -11.50 -2.58 3.03
C LEU A 161 -11.71 -4.08 2.93
N ALA A 162 -12.68 -4.61 3.66
CA ALA A 162 -13.02 -6.04 3.68
C ALA A 162 -14.51 -6.26 3.41
N GLU A 163 -14.86 -7.41 2.81
CA GLU A 163 -16.25 -7.82 2.65
C GLU A 163 -16.82 -8.36 3.98
N ASN A 164 -17.98 -7.85 4.38
CA ASN A 164 -18.76 -8.33 5.51
C ASN A 164 -20.10 -8.94 5.02
N ARG A 165 -20.06 -10.21 4.62
CA ARG A 165 -21.24 -10.92 4.06
C ARG A 165 -22.39 -11.15 5.04
N LYS A 166 -22.21 -10.80 6.31
CA LYS A 166 -23.22 -10.97 7.37
C LYS A 166 -24.14 -9.76 7.50
N ASP A 167 -23.79 -8.63 6.89
CA ASP A 167 -24.54 -7.37 6.97
C ASP A 167 -24.97 -6.97 5.55
N ALA A 168 -26.28 -6.91 5.32
CA ALA A 168 -26.83 -6.59 4.00
C ALA A 168 -26.84 -5.08 3.73
N GLU A 169 -26.98 -4.26 4.77
CA GLU A 169 -27.05 -2.79 4.67
C GLU A 169 -25.64 -2.19 4.60
N ALA A 170 -24.69 -2.77 5.34
CA ALA A 170 -23.29 -2.35 5.35
C ALA A 170 -22.36 -3.54 5.08
N PRO A 171 -22.29 -4.02 3.82
CA PRO A 171 -21.59 -5.24 3.46
C PRO A 171 -20.08 -5.08 3.39
N PHE A 172 -19.53 -3.94 3.79
CA PHE A 172 -18.10 -3.68 3.85
C PHE A 172 -17.68 -3.33 5.27
N ALA A 173 -16.40 -3.59 5.58
CA ALA A 173 -15.77 -3.16 6.81
C ALA A 173 -14.52 -2.35 6.50
N PHE A 174 -14.39 -1.20 7.15
CA PHE A 174 -13.21 -0.35 7.08
C PHE A 174 -12.41 -0.43 8.38
N LEU A 175 -11.08 -0.45 8.27
CA LEU A 175 -10.17 -0.36 9.40
C LEU A 175 -8.88 0.37 9.01
N ALA A 176 -8.49 1.38 9.80
CA ALA A 176 -7.15 1.94 9.74
C ALA A 176 -6.19 1.20 10.69
N THR A 177 -5.02 0.85 10.19
CA THR A 177 -3.93 0.25 10.97
C THR A 177 -2.61 0.95 10.66
N TYR A 178 -1.61 0.78 11.51
CA TYR A 178 -0.25 1.20 11.21
C TYR A 178 0.74 0.07 11.49
N THR A 179 1.94 0.20 10.94
CA THR A 179 3.04 -0.72 11.22
C THR A 179 3.98 -0.07 12.22
N ASP A 180 3.97 -0.56 13.47
CA ASP A 180 4.85 -0.07 14.55
C ASP A 180 6.28 -0.62 14.43
N ARG A 181 6.44 -1.88 13.97
CA ARG A 181 7.73 -2.59 13.90
C ARG A 181 7.81 -3.58 12.75
N LEU A 182 9.01 -3.75 12.21
CA LEU A 182 9.42 -4.98 11.54
C LEU A 182 9.66 -6.02 12.65
N SER A 183 8.96 -7.16 12.61
CA SER A 183 9.26 -8.26 13.54
C SER A 183 10.71 -8.74 13.38
N ALA A 184 11.21 -9.56 14.31
CA ALA A 184 12.52 -10.20 14.22
C ALA A 184 12.75 -11.01 12.92
N GLN A 185 11.69 -11.31 12.16
CA GLN A 185 11.69 -11.96 10.85
C GLN A 185 11.41 -10.99 9.67
N ALA A 186 11.55 -9.68 9.88
CA ALA A 186 11.23 -8.62 8.92
C ALA A 186 9.77 -8.61 8.40
N LYS A 187 8.82 -9.22 9.12
CA LYS A 187 7.39 -9.14 8.78
C LYS A 187 6.73 -7.93 9.45
N PRO A 188 6.04 -7.05 8.70
CA PRO A 188 5.22 -5.97 9.25
C PRO A 188 4.11 -6.51 10.17
N GLN A 189 3.98 -5.97 11.38
CA GLN A 189 2.81 -6.21 12.23
C GLN A 189 1.85 -5.04 12.15
N HIS A 190 0.60 -5.30 11.77
CA HIS A 190 -0.45 -4.29 11.64
C HIS A 190 -1.20 -4.15 12.96
N ILE A 191 -1.15 -2.96 13.54
CA ILE A 191 -1.85 -2.62 14.79
C ILE A 191 -2.96 -1.60 14.47
N PRO A 192 -4.19 -1.76 15.00
CA PRO A 192 -5.25 -0.78 14.80
C PRO A 192 -4.81 0.64 15.18
N LEU A 193 -5.14 1.62 14.34
CA LEU A 193 -4.69 3.00 14.53
C LEU A 193 -5.18 3.59 15.87
N GLY A 194 -6.37 3.21 16.33
CA GLY A 194 -6.87 3.60 17.65
C GLY A 194 -6.02 3.11 18.83
N GLN A 195 -5.18 2.07 18.68
CA GLN A 195 -4.23 1.68 19.72
C GLN A 195 -3.04 2.66 19.81
N ALA A 196 -2.68 3.35 18.71
CA ALA A 196 -1.66 4.38 18.74
C ALA A 196 -2.05 5.54 19.68
N LEU A 197 -3.33 5.91 19.72
CA LEU A 197 -3.83 6.93 20.64
C LEU A 197 -3.62 6.53 22.11
N LYS A 198 -3.77 5.24 22.44
CA LYS A 198 -3.53 4.73 23.80
C LYS A 198 -2.03 4.63 24.11
N ALA A 199 -1.24 4.16 23.15
CA ALA A 199 0.20 3.98 23.30
C ALA A 199 0.96 5.31 23.42
N TYR A 200 0.47 6.38 22.77
CA TYR A 200 1.14 7.68 22.71
C TYR A 200 0.41 8.79 23.49
N ALA A 201 -0.48 8.44 24.43
CA ALA A 201 -1.26 9.40 25.22
C ALA A 201 -0.44 10.34 26.14
N GLY A 202 0.88 10.11 26.28
CA GLY A 202 1.78 10.95 27.07
C GLY A 202 2.37 12.13 26.29
N ALA A 203 2.58 13.27 26.95
CA ALA A 203 3.12 14.50 26.35
C ALA A 203 4.46 14.31 25.60
N ALA A 204 5.29 13.37 26.06
CA ALA A 204 6.58 13.03 25.43
C ALA A 204 6.46 12.34 24.06
N ASN A 205 5.27 11.82 23.71
CA ASN A 205 5.05 11.05 22.49
C ASN A 205 4.12 11.74 21.47
N LYS A 206 3.70 12.98 21.73
CA LYS A 206 2.81 13.75 20.86
C LYS A 206 3.39 13.94 19.45
N GLN A 207 4.69 14.18 19.35
CA GLN A 207 5.36 14.39 18.06
C GLN A 207 5.38 13.11 17.21
N ARG A 208 5.60 11.95 17.83
CA ARG A 208 5.51 10.63 17.15
C ARG A 208 4.10 10.35 16.64
N LEU A 209 3.07 10.68 17.42
CA LEU A 209 1.67 10.54 17.00
C LEU A 209 1.35 11.47 15.81
N LEU A 210 1.80 12.73 15.85
CA LEU A 210 1.60 13.67 14.73
C LEU A 210 2.27 13.18 13.45
N SER A 211 3.52 12.70 13.55
CA SER A 211 4.24 12.07 12.44
C SER A 211 3.49 10.87 11.85
N LEU A 212 2.92 10.01 12.71
CA LEU A 212 2.13 8.85 12.27
C LEU A 212 0.86 9.25 11.52
N LEU A 213 0.21 10.35 11.95
CA LEU A 213 -1.05 10.81 11.39
C LEU A 213 -0.89 11.76 10.20
N LEU A 214 0.31 12.26 9.92
CA LEU A 214 0.57 13.16 8.81
C LEU A 214 0.06 12.63 7.45
N PRO A 215 0.28 11.35 7.06
CA PRO A 215 -0.29 10.80 5.82
C PRO A 215 -1.82 10.86 5.78
N VAL A 216 -2.47 10.63 6.93
CA VAL A 216 -3.94 10.67 7.05
C VAL A 216 -4.45 12.10 6.91
N GLN A 217 -3.75 13.09 7.50
CA GLN A 217 -4.10 14.50 7.36
C GLN A 217 -3.97 14.98 5.91
N LEU A 218 -2.87 14.65 5.23
CA LEU A 218 -2.65 15.00 3.83
C LEU A 218 -3.64 14.32 2.87
N ALA A 219 -4.07 13.10 3.21
CA ALA A 219 -5.14 12.42 2.49
C ALA A 219 -6.50 13.11 2.72
N ALA A 220 -6.79 13.52 3.95
CA ALA A 220 -8.04 14.21 4.30
C ALA A 220 -8.19 15.58 3.60
N GLU A 221 -7.11 16.27 3.28
CA GLU A 221 -7.16 17.50 2.48
C GLU A 221 -7.67 17.28 1.05
N LYS A 222 -7.45 16.08 0.50
CA LYS A 222 -7.83 15.72 -0.88
C LYS A 222 -9.14 14.93 -0.95
N CYS A 223 -9.50 14.24 0.13
CA CYS A 223 -10.63 13.31 0.19
C CYS A 223 -11.69 13.82 1.17
N PRO A 224 -12.83 14.38 0.71
CA PRO A 224 -13.86 14.95 1.57
C PRO A 224 -14.46 13.96 2.58
N TRP A 225 -14.69 12.71 2.17
CA TRP A 225 -15.22 11.66 3.05
C TRP A 225 -14.24 11.35 4.21
N LEU A 226 -12.94 11.32 3.91
CA LEU A 226 -11.91 11.06 4.91
C LEU A 226 -11.78 12.24 5.88
N LYS A 227 -11.94 13.47 5.38
CA LYS A 227 -11.95 14.67 6.22
C LYS A 227 -13.03 14.60 7.28
N ALA A 228 -14.26 14.29 6.88
CA ALA A 228 -15.38 14.11 7.82
C ALA A 228 -15.06 13.02 8.87
N MET A 229 -14.58 11.87 8.42
CA MET A 229 -14.19 10.77 9.34
C MET A 229 -13.07 11.15 10.32
N VAL A 230 -12.11 11.98 9.91
CA VAL A 230 -11.02 12.43 10.78
C VAL A 230 -11.55 13.45 11.80
N GLU A 231 -12.42 14.37 11.39
CA GLU A 231 -13.05 15.37 12.26
C GLU A 231 -13.94 14.72 13.33
N GLU A 232 -14.64 13.64 12.97
CA GLU A 232 -15.49 12.87 13.88
C GLU A 232 -14.71 11.83 14.71
N GLY A 233 -13.44 11.59 14.37
CA GLY A 233 -12.58 10.60 15.04
C GLY A 233 -12.90 9.14 14.68
N GLU A 234 -13.73 8.91 13.66
CA GLU A 234 -14.14 7.56 13.24
C GLU A 234 -12.98 6.74 12.66
N VAL A 235 -11.97 7.39 12.07
CA VAL A 235 -10.79 6.73 11.48
C VAL A 235 -10.02 5.83 12.47
N PHE A 236 -10.22 6.04 13.79
CA PHE A 236 -9.58 5.25 14.84
C PHE A 236 -10.32 3.97 15.22
N HIS A 237 -11.49 3.72 14.61
CA HIS A 237 -12.37 2.62 14.93
C HIS A 237 -12.67 1.75 13.70
N PRO A 238 -12.95 0.44 13.89
CA PRO A 238 -13.53 -0.36 12.82
C PRO A 238 -14.94 0.14 12.49
N LEU A 239 -15.21 0.38 11.21
CA LEU A 239 -16.50 0.88 10.72
C LEU A 239 -17.16 -0.14 9.80
N ARG A 240 -18.48 -0.12 9.77
CA ARG A 240 -19.29 -0.84 8.78
C ARG A 240 -19.62 0.16 7.68
N TRP A 241 -19.37 -0.21 6.43
CA TRP A 241 -19.53 0.66 5.27
C TRP A 241 -20.57 0.13 4.30
N THR A 242 -21.34 1.07 3.77
CA THR A 242 -22.22 0.93 2.63
C THR A 242 -21.40 0.75 1.33
N PRO A 243 -22.04 0.28 0.24
CA PRO A 243 -21.38 0.22 -1.06
C PRO A 243 -20.92 1.61 -1.57
N ALA A 244 -21.68 2.67 -1.28
CA ALA A 244 -21.33 4.05 -1.65
C ALA A 244 -19.99 4.50 -1.02
N GLU A 245 -19.81 4.25 0.28
CA GLU A 245 -18.59 4.60 1.03
C GLU A 245 -17.39 3.78 0.53
N ALA A 246 -17.58 2.48 0.30
CA ALA A 246 -16.55 1.64 -0.29
C ALA A 246 -16.11 2.14 -1.67
N LEU A 247 -17.06 2.56 -2.51
CA LEU A 247 -16.75 3.13 -3.82
C LEU A 247 -16.02 4.47 -3.74
N ALA A 248 -16.36 5.33 -2.77
CA ALA A 248 -15.63 6.58 -2.52
C ALA A 248 -14.16 6.31 -2.20
N LEU A 249 -13.86 5.37 -1.30
CA LEU A 249 -12.49 4.95 -1.03
C LEU A 249 -11.80 4.39 -2.28
N LEU A 250 -12.47 3.54 -3.06
CA LEU A 250 -11.91 2.94 -4.27
C LEU A 250 -11.53 3.99 -5.32
N ARG A 251 -12.36 5.03 -5.50
CA ARG A 251 -12.08 6.15 -6.41
C ARG A 251 -10.84 6.92 -5.99
N ASP A 252 -10.68 7.14 -4.70
CA ASP A 252 -9.62 7.97 -4.12
C ASP A 252 -8.32 7.23 -3.81
N ILE A 253 -8.21 5.93 -4.10
CA ILE A 253 -6.96 5.15 -3.91
C ILE A 253 -5.72 5.90 -4.41
N PRO A 254 -5.68 6.46 -5.65
CA PRO A 254 -4.49 7.16 -6.11
C PRO A 254 -4.12 8.37 -5.24
N ALA A 255 -5.11 9.12 -4.75
CA ALA A 255 -4.89 10.27 -3.88
C ALA A 255 -4.40 9.83 -2.49
N LEU A 256 -4.96 8.75 -1.94
CA LEU A 256 -4.53 8.14 -0.68
C LEU A 256 -3.08 7.67 -0.75
N GLU A 257 -2.71 6.96 -1.81
CA GLU A 257 -1.36 6.43 -2.01
C GLU A 257 -0.33 7.53 -2.21
N GLN A 258 -0.66 8.58 -2.95
CA GLN A 258 0.19 9.77 -3.10
C GLN A 258 0.41 10.51 -1.77
N SER A 259 -0.55 10.44 -0.85
CA SER A 259 -0.43 11.00 0.49
C SER A 259 0.26 10.07 1.49
N GLY A 260 0.70 8.87 1.05
CA GLY A 260 1.46 7.92 1.87
C GLY A 260 0.61 6.88 2.62
N VAL A 261 -0.70 6.80 2.35
CA VAL A 261 -1.60 5.79 2.89
C VAL A 261 -1.66 4.60 1.95
N ILE A 262 -1.44 3.38 2.46
CA ILE A 262 -1.61 2.16 1.66
C ILE A 262 -3.05 1.68 1.78
N VAL A 263 -3.68 1.37 0.64
CA VAL A 263 -5.00 0.76 0.63
C VAL A 263 -4.90 -0.75 0.41
N ARG A 264 -5.57 -1.52 1.25
CA ARG A 264 -5.72 -2.97 1.13
C ARG A 264 -7.17 -3.28 0.87
N VAL A 265 -7.43 -3.96 -0.24
CA VAL A 265 -8.77 -4.36 -0.68
C VAL A 265 -8.89 -5.90 -0.69
N PRO A 266 -10.10 -6.48 -0.84
CA PRO A 266 -10.28 -7.92 -0.92
C PRO A 266 -9.40 -8.57 -2.01
N ALA A 267 -8.80 -9.72 -1.68
CA ALA A 267 -7.88 -10.43 -2.57
C ALA A 267 -8.54 -10.92 -3.89
N SER A 268 -9.87 -11.00 -3.93
CA SER A 268 -10.65 -11.33 -5.12
C SER A 268 -10.64 -10.23 -6.19
N TRP A 269 -10.27 -8.99 -5.82
CA TRP A 269 -10.29 -7.83 -6.71
C TRP A 269 -8.97 -7.67 -7.45
N LYS A 270 -8.91 -8.25 -8.66
CA LYS A 270 -7.72 -8.17 -9.53
C LYS A 270 -7.39 -6.71 -9.85
N GLY A 271 -6.14 -6.32 -9.64
CA GLY A 271 -5.71 -4.92 -9.87
C GLY A 271 -6.24 -3.91 -8.84
N GLY A 272 -6.73 -4.39 -7.69
CA GLY A 272 -7.18 -3.52 -6.61
C GLY A 272 -8.61 -2.98 -6.78
N ARG A 273 -9.36 -3.46 -7.77
CA ARG A 273 -10.75 -3.04 -8.02
C ARG A 273 -11.69 -4.21 -8.30
N PRO A 274 -12.98 -4.08 -7.96
CA PRO A 274 -13.98 -5.06 -8.35
C PRO A 274 -14.12 -5.09 -9.89
N PRO A 275 -14.46 -6.26 -10.48
CA PRO A 275 -14.63 -6.39 -11.91
C PRO A 275 -15.75 -5.50 -12.43
N ARG A 276 -15.65 -5.10 -13.71
CA ARG A 276 -16.59 -4.21 -14.39
C ARG A 276 -17.22 -4.95 -15.58
N PRO A 277 -18.53 -4.79 -15.83
CA PRO A 277 -19.16 -5.36 -17.00
C PRO A 277 -18.65 -4.66 -18.26
N ARG A 278 -18.41 -5.43 -19.32
CA ARG A 278 -18.00 -4.93 -20.65
C ARG A 278 -19.05 -5.32 -21.68
N VAL A 279 -19.54 -4.34 -22.44
CA VAL A 279 -20.36 -4.62 -23.62
C VAL A 279 -19.42 -5.07 -24.74
N THR A 280 -19.67 -6.26 -25.27
CA THR A 280 -18.87 -6.87 -26.33
C THR A 280 -19.77 -7.23 -27.51
N GLY A 281 -19.27 -6.99 -28.72
CA GLY A 281 -19.92 -7.42 -29.95
C GLY A 281 -19.18 -8.62 -30.53
N THR A 282 -19.84 -9.76 -30.69
CA THR A 282 -19.24 -10.90 -31.38
C THR A 282 -19.70 -10.92 -32.82
N VAL A 283 -18.75 -10.93 -33.74
CA VAL A 283 -18.93 -11.11 -35.18
C VAL A 283 -18.97 -12.62 -35.45
N GLY A 284 -20.12 -13.16 -35.83
CA GLY A 284 -20.36 -14.59 -35.97
C GLY A 284 -19.40 -15.28 -36.95
N VAL A 285 -18.88 -16.43 -36.54
CA VAL A 285 -17.92 -17.29 -37.28
C VAL A 285 -18.65 -18.31 -38.18
N ARG A 286 -19.91 -18.04 -38.56
CA ARG A 286 -20.66 -18.99 -39.41
C ARG A 286 -20.04 -18.94 -40.81
N PRO A 287 -19.51 -20.05 -41.37
CA PRO A 287 -18.99 -20.06 -42.74
C PRO A 287 -20.09 -19.58 -43.68
N PRO A 288 -19.80 -18.67 -44.64
CA PRO A 288 -20.81 -18.24 -45.59
C PRO A 288 -21.41 -19.48 -46.26
N ALA A 289 -22.74 -19.61 -46.22
CA ALA A 289 -23.44 -20.65 -46.95
C ALA A 289 -23.01 -20.53 -48.43
N ALA A 290 -22.54 -21.63 -49.01
CA ALA A 290 -21.85 -21.67 -50.29
C ALA A 290 -22.57 -20.84 -51.38
N GLY A 291 -22.03 -19.64 -51.63
CA GLY A 291 -22.49 -18.69 -52.62
C GLY A 291 -21.52 -17.51 -52.64
N LEU A 292 -20.78 -17.35 -53.73
CA LEU A 292 -19.85 -16.24 -53.93
C LEU A 292 -20.65 -14.95 -54.13
N GLY A 293 -20.91 -14.24 -53.04
CA GLY A 293 -21.45 -12.89 -53.01
C GLY A 293 -20.96 -12.20 -51.74
N VAL A 294 -20.75 -10.90 -51.80
CA VAL A 294 -20.28 -10.04 -50.68
C VAL A 294 -21.31 -9.97 -49.53
N GLU A 295 -22.43 -10.70 -49.66
CA GLU A 295 -23.58 -10.77 -48.75
C GLU A 295 -23.44 -11.89 -47.69
N ALA A 296 -22.21 -12.19 -47.26
CA ALA A 296 -22.00 -13.00 -46.06
C ALA A 296 -22.42 -12.16 -44.85
N LEU A 297 -23.72 -12.14 -44.54
CA LEU A 297 -24.31 -11.57 -43.33
C LEU A 297 -23.54 -12.13 -42.13
N VAL A 298 -22.62 -11.31 -41.62
CA VAL A 298 -21.98 -11.56 -40.35
C VAL A 298 -23.08 -11.49 -39.30
N ASP A 299 -23.35 -12.63 -38.67
CA ASP A 299 -24.27 -12.75 -37.55
C ASP A 299 -23.65 -12.03 -36.35
N PHE A 300 -23.93 -10.74 -36.21
CA PHE A 300 -23.46 -9.95 -35.08
C PHE A 300 -24.38 -10.15 -33.91
N GLN A 301 -23.83 -10.52 -32.75
CA GLN A 301 -24.58 -10.64 -31.52
C GLN A 301 -23.91 -9.79 -30.44
N MET A 302 -24.69 -8.86 -29.87
CA MET A 302 -24.26 -8.14 -28.68
C MET A 302 -24.32 -9.05 -27.46
N SER A 303 -23.31 -8.97 -26.60
CA SER A 303 -23.31 -9.63 -25.30
C SER A 303 -22.59 -8.79 -24.26
N VAL A 304 -23.13 -8.72 -23.05
CA VAL A 304 -22.43 -8.12 -21.91
C VAL A 304 -21.65 -9.21 -21.21
N THR A 305 -20.36 -8.98 -20.97
CA THR A 305 -19.47 -9.94 -20.31
C THR A 305 -18.91 -9.38 -19.00
N LEU A 306 -18.62 -10.27 -18.06
CA LEU A 306 -17.97 -9.96 -16.79
C LEU A 306 -16.83 -10.97 -16.59
N ASP A 307 -15.58 -10.50 -16.59
CA ASP A 307 -14.37 -11.34 -16.60
C ASP A 307 -14.36 -12.41 -17.71
N GLY A 308 -14.95 -12.10 -18.88
CA GLY A 308 -15.02 -13.01 -20.03
C GLY A 308 -16.21 -13.97 -20.02
N GLU A 309 -17.05 -13.96 -18.98
CA GLU A 309 -18.29 -14.73 -18.94
C GLU A 309 -19.48 -13.89 -19.41
N THR A 310 -20.30 -14.41 -20.31
CA THR A 310 -21.53 -13.74 -20.76
C THR A 310 -22.57 -13.66 -19.63
N LEU A 311 -23.17 -12.48 -19.50
CA LEU A 311 -24.28 -12.20 -18.58
C LEU A 311 -25.62 -12.53 -19.24
N THR A 312 -26.55 -13.02 -18.46
CA THR A 312 -27.94 -13.22 -18.87
C THR A 312 -28.73 -11.92 -18.84
N ASP A 313 -29.84 -11.85 -19.57
CA ASP A 313 -30.70 -10.65 -19.58
C ASP A 313 -31.20 -10.27 -18.17
N ALA A 314 -31.43 -11.26 -17.30
CA ALA A 314 -31.84 -11.01 -15.93
C ALA A 314 -30.72 -10.34 -15.12
N GLU A 315 -29.48 -10.76 -15.33
CA GLU A 315 -28.31 -10.17 -14.69
C GLU A 315 -28.01 -8.77 -15.23
N ILE A 316 -28.15 -8.55 -16.54
CA ILE A 316 -28.01 -7.21 -17.15
C ILE A 316 -29.05 -6.26 -16.54
N ARG A 317 -30.33 -6.67 -16.44
CA ARG A 317 -31.37 -5.86 -15.79
C ARG A 317 -31.07 -5.57 -14.32
N ALA A 318 -30.48 -6.51 -13.61
CA ALA A 318 -30.06 -6.28 -12.22
C ALA A 318 -28.94 -5.23 -12.13
N LEU A 319 -27.96 -5.24 -13.05
CA LEU A 319 -26.90 -4.23 -13.09
C LEU A 319 -27.39 -2.85 -13.55
N LEU A 320 -28.44 -2.79 -14.38
CA LEU A 320 -29.07 -1.53 -14.80
C LEU A 320 -29.99 -0.92 -13.73
N SER A 321 -30.33 -1.69 -12.68
CA SER A 321 -31.12 -1.17 -11.57
C SER A 321 -30.30 -0.14 -10.77
N PRO A 322 -30.94 0.88 -10.16
CA PRO A 322 -30.24 1.86 -9.34
C PRO A 322 -29.38 1.17 -8.28
N SER A 323 -28.10 1.49 -8.25
CA SER A 323 -27.14 1.00 -7.27
C SER A 323 -26.16 2.13 -6.94
N ASP A 324 -25.54 2.06 -5.76
CA ASP A 324 -24.52 3.04 -5.34
C ASP A 324 -23.16 2.80 -6.02
N GLY A 325 -23.19 2.34 -7.27
CA GLY A 325 -22.05 2.04 -8.11
C GLY A 325 -21.33 0.71 -7.86
N LEU A 326 -21.80 -0.07 -6.87
CA LEU A 326 -21.38 -1.44 -6.62
C LEU A 326 -22.61 -2.36 -6.55
N ALA A 327 -22.62 -3.42 -7.37
CA ALA A 327 -23.68 -4.41 -7.42
C ALA A 327 -23.16 -5.80 -7.05
N PHE A 328 -23.96 -6.58 -6.34
CA PHE A 328 -23.61 -7.96 -5.98
C PHE A 328 -24.20 -8.94 -7.01
N LEU A 329 -23.34 -9.62 -7.76
CA LEU A 329 -23.73 -10.52 -8.83
C LEU A 329 -22.90 -11.81 -8.79
N ARG A 330 -23.53 -12.98 -8.94
CA ARG A 330 -22.84 -14.29 -8.92
C ARG A 330 -21.89 -14.47 -7.72
N GLY A 331 -22.25 -13.95 -6.54
CA GLY A 331 -21.44 -14.08 -5.33
C GLY A 331 -20.21 -13.15 -5.27
N ARG A 332 -20.09 -12.18 -6.18
CA ARG A 332 -18.99 -11.19 -6.23
C ARG A 332 -19.54 -9.76 -6.35
N TRP A 333 -18.80 -8.80 -5.83
CA TRP A 333 -19.06 -7.38 -6.04
C TRP A 333 -18.55 -6.96 -7.42
N VAL A 334 -19.33 -6.13 -8.09
CA VAL A 334 -19.10 -5.63 -9.45
C VAL A 334 -19.24 -4.11 -9.42
N GLU A 335 -18.26 -3.38 -9.97
CA GLU A 335 -18.37 -1.93 -10.15
C GLU A 335 -19.20 -1.64 -11.39
N VAL A 336 -20.25 -0.84 -11.22
CA VAL A 336 -21.26 -0.57 -12.24
C VAL A 336 -21.59 0.92 -12.25
N ASP A 337 -21.51 1.53 -13.42
CA ASP A 337 -22.19 2.78 -13.70
C ASP A 337 -23.47 2.43 -14.48
N SER A 338 -24.61 2.37 -13.79
CA SER A 338 -25.87 1.86 -14.35
C SER A 338 -26.37 2.74 -15.50
N GLU A 339 -26.19 4.05 -15.41
CA GLU A 339 -26.54 4.98 -16.48
C GLU A 339 -25.67 4.77 -17.72
N ARG A 340 -24.34 4.69 -17.53
CA ARG A 340 -23.42 4.49 -18.65
C ARG A 340 -23.59 3.11 -19.28
N LEU A 341 -23.75 2.07 -18.46
CA LEU A 341 -24.02 0.71 -18.94
C LEU A 341 -25.32 0.68 -19.74
N GLY A 342 -26.37 1.37 -19.25
CA GLY A 342 -27.64 1.52 -19.96
C GLY A 342 -27.45 2.16 -21.33
N ARG A 343 -26.76 3.31 -21.40
CA ARG A 343 -26.45 3.99 -22.67
C ARG A 343 -25.73 3.07 -23.65
N MET A 344 -24.71 2.33 -23.20
CA MET A 344 -23.96 1.42 -24.06
C MET A 344 -24.83 0.24 -24.55
N VAL A 345 -25.67 -0.33 -23.68
CA VAL A 345 -26.60 -1.40 -24.05
C VAL A 345 -27.61 -0.90 -25.08
N ASP A 346 -28.17 0.29 -24.88
CA ASP A 346 -29.15 0.89 -25.80
C ASP A 346 -28.53 1.19 -27.17
N GLU A 347 -27.32 1.76 -27.18
CA GLU A 347 -26.59 2.06 -28.41
C GLU A 347 -26.31 0.79 -29.23
N PHE A 348 -25.74 -0.24 -28.62
CA PHE A 348 -25.45 -1.48 -29.32
C PHE A 348 -26.73 -2.20 -29.79
N THR A 349 -27.79 -2.17 -29.00
CA THR A 349 -29.10 -2.72 -29.38
C THR A 349 -29.68 -1.98 -30.59
N ARG A 350 -29.49 -0.65 -30.66
CA ARG A 350 -29.92 0.17 -31.81
C ARG A 350 -29.14 -0.19 -33.07
N VAL A 351 -27.82 -0.40 -32.96
CA VAL A 351 -26.98 -0.84 -34.09
C VAL A 351 -27.40 -2.24 -34.57
N GLU A 352 -27.60 -3.19 -33.66
CA GLU A 352 -28.02 -4.56 -33.96
C GLU A 352 -29.38 -4.58 -34.70
N ARG A 353 -30.37 -3.81 -34.22
CA ARG A 353 -31.68 -3.67 -34.89
C ARG A 353 -31.56 -3.04 -36.28
N THR A 354 -30.69 -2.04 -36.43
CA THR A 354 -30.47 -1.35 -37.71
C THR A 354 -29.84 -2.29 -38.73
N ALA A 355 -28.82 -3.05 -38.31
CA ALA A 355 -28.18 -4.08 -39.11
C ALA A 355 -29.19 -5.14 -39.58
N ALA A 356 -30.02 -5.67 -38.66
CA ALA A 356 -31.04 -6.65 -38.98
C ALA A 356 -32.14 -6.11 -39.92
N THR A 357 -32.56 -4.86 -39.75
CA THR A 357 -33.62 -4.24 -40.57
C THR A 357 -33.16 -3.96 -42.00
N HIS A 358 -31.91 -3.52 -42.18
CA HIS A 358 -31.38 -3.12 -43.49
C HIS A 358 -30.56 -4.23 -44.16
N GLY A 359 -30.33 -5.36 -43.49
CA GLY A 359 -29.49 -6.45 -44.00
C GLY A 359 -28.02 -6.05 -44.18
N ILE A 360 -27.55 -5.07 -43.42
CA ILE A 360 -26.19 -4.50 -43.52
C ILE A 360 -25.30 -4.98 -42.36
N THR A 361 -23.98 -4.84 -42.51
CA THR A 361 -23.03 -5.21 -41.47
C THR A 361 -23.12 -4.28 -40.25
N PHE A 362 -22.65 -4.74 -39.08
CA PHE A 362 -22.58 -3.91 -37.87
C PHE A 362 -21.80 -2.60 -38.11
N ALA A 363 -20.66 -2.66 -38.82
CA ALA A 363 -19.85 -1.48 -39.12
C ALA A 363 -20.60 -0.48 -40.01
N GLU A 364 -21.41 -0.95 -40.96
CA GLU A 364 -22.26 -0.11 -41.80
C GLU A 364 -23.44 0.47 -41.01
N ALA A 365 -24.09 -0.33 -40.17
CA ALA A 365 -25.15 0.13 -39.28
C ALA A 365 -24.65 1.18 -38.27
N ALA A 366 -23.47 0.97 -37.69
CA ALA A 366 -22.84 1.93 -36.79
C ALA A 366 -22.47 3.23 -37.53
N ARG A 367 -21.93 3.15 -38.75
CA ARG A 367 -21.67 4.33 -39.59
C ARG A 367 -22.94 5.06 -39.98
N LEU A 368 -24.02 4.34 -40.29
CA LEU A 368 -25.31 4.91 -40.65
C LEU A 368 -25.92 5.67 -39.46
N LEU A 369 -25.85 5.08 -38.26
CA LEU A 369 -26.30 5.73 -37.03
C LEU A 369 -25.40 6.92 -36.63
N ALA A 370 -24.08 6.78 -36.73
CA ALA A 370 -23.15 7.88 -36.47
C ALA A 370 -23.32 9.04 -37.46
N ALA A 371 -23.61 8.76 -38.74
CA ALA A 371 -23.90 9.80 -39.74
C ALA A 371 -25.25 10.48 -39.49
N ALA A 372 -26.24 9.75 -38.99
CA ALA A 372 -27.54 10.29 -38.58
C ALA A 372 -27.45 11.13 -37.28
N ASP A 373 -26.62 10.71 -36.33
CA ASP A 373 -26.36 11.46 -35.09
C ASP A 373 -25.47 12.69 -35.35
N LEU A 374 -24.51 12.65 -36.29
CA LEU A 374 -23.74 13.84 -36.70
C LEU A 374 -24.57 14.90 -37.45
N SER A 375 -25.74 14.52 -37.98
CA SER A 375 -26.70 15.46 -38.56
C SER A 375 -27.68 16.04 -37.52
N GLY A 376 -27.56 15.64 -36.25
CA GLY A 376 -28.22 16.25 -35.09
C GLY A 376 -27.25 16.37 -33.90
N GLU A 377 -26.60 17.54 -33.77
CA GLU A 377 -25.59 17.90 -32.76
C GLU A 377 -25.54 17.06 -31.46
N ALA A 378 -24.44 16.31 -31.27
CA ALA A 378 -23.93 15.95 -29.95
C ALA A 378 -22.40 15.84 -29.97
N ALA A 379 -21.73 16.71 -29.21
CA ALA A 379 -20.27 16.75 -29.07
C ALA A 379 -19.77 15.62 -28.15
N ALA A 380 -18.77 14.88 -28.60
CA ALA A 380 -18.08 13.85 -27.81
C ALA A 380 -17.21 14.49 -26.71
N ASN A 381 -17.35 14.01 -25.47
CA ASN A 381 -16.63 14.47 -24.29
C ASN A 381 -15.32 13.66 -24.11
N PRO A 382 -14.15 14.26 -23.80
CA PRO A 382 -12.84 13.57 -23.87
C PRO A 382 -12.53 12.55 -22.74
N ASP A 383 -13.42 12.34 -21.77
CA ASP A 383 -13.22 11.41 -20.63
C ASP A 383 -13.40 9.91 -20.99
N GLU A 384 -13.59 9.58 -22.28
CA GLU A 384 -13.85 8.22 -22.77
C GLU A 384 -12.67 7.24 -22.63
N ARG A 385 -11.44 7.70 -22.34
CA ARG A 385 -10.23 6.87 -22.41
C ARG A 385 -9.90 6.05 -21.16
N ASP A 386 -10.56 6.29 -20.03
CA ASP A 386 -10.15 5.70 -18.74
C ASP A 386 -10.87 4.37 -18.40
N TRP A 387 -11.59 3.78 -19.37
CA TRP A 387 -12.44 2.59 -19.19
C TRP A 387 -12.24 1.49 -20.25
N ALA A 388 -11.17 1.55 -21.04
CA ALA A 388 -10.81 0.50 -22.02
C ALA A 388 -10.14 -0.72 -21.35
#